data_AF-A0A4D7AI08-F1
#
_entry.id   AF-A0A4D7AI08-F1
#
_cell.length_a   1.000
_cell.length_b   1.000
_cell.length_c   1.000
_cell.angle_alpha   90.00
_cell.angle_beta   90.00
_cell.angle_gamma   90.00
#
_symmetry.space_group_name_H-M   'P 1'
#
loop_
_entity.id
_entity.type
_entity.pdbx_description
1 polymer ?
#
loop_
_entity_poly.entity_id
_entity_poly.type
_entity_poly.pdbx_seq_one_letter_code
_entity_poly.pdbx_strand_id
1 'polypeptide(L)'
;MGKAYIVKRRARIDTITGPVNLPYGTEVEAVEDRLTYQGRQLCAVTSRKAHLYFARNDDGQGQERGALTLAITKRLEKRDKDHQRRWDLVWEDPVCQKYRHPEHEDHFLWGHAFFEAPVDDLRHIAALIGARG
;
A
#
# COMPACT_ATOMS: atom_id res chain seq x y z
N MET A 1 -14.29 -12.34 12.47
CA MET A 1 -12.89 -12.07 12.88
C MET A 1 -12.34 -11.06 11.89
N GLY A 2 -11.86 -9.90 12.35
CA GLY A 2 -11.34 -8.84 11.47
C GLY A 2 -9.99 -9.23 10.86
N LYS A 3 -9.60 -8.59 9.74
CA LYS A 3 -8.24 -8.73 9.20
C LYS A 3 -7.30 -7.83 9.98
N ALA A 4 -6.12 -8.33 10.34
CA ALA A 4 -5.10 -7.55 11.01
C ALA A 4 -4.39 -6.61 10.01
N TYR A 5 -4.08 -5.40 10.46
CA TYR A 5 -3.32 -4.40 9.73
C TYR A 5 -2.28 -3.78 10.66
N ILE A 6 -1.24 -3.18 10.07
CA ILE A 6 -0.20 -2.49 10.81
C ILE A 6 0.05 -1.10 10.23
N VAL A 7 0.37 -0.15 11.10
CA VAL A 7 0.78 1.20 10.69
C VAL A 7 2.18 1.15 10.08
N LYS A 8 2.28 1.32 8.76
CA LYS A 8 3.54 1.27 7.99
C LYS A 8 4.29 2.61 7.92
N ARG A 9 3.67 3.69 8.40
CA ARG A 9 4.30 5.00 8.63
C ARG A 9 3.47 5.75 9.66
N ARG A 10 4.10 6.60 10.49
CA ARG A 10 3.40 7.35 11.55
C ARG A 10 2.15 8.04 10.99
N ALA A 11 0.98 7.69 11.54
CA ALA A 11 -0.31 8.15 11.05
C ALA A 11 -0.83 9.30 11.91
N ARG A 12 -0.54 10.53 11.47
CA ARG A 12 -1.14 11.76 11.99
C ARG A 12 -2.22 12.19 11.01
N ILE A 13 -3.44 11.71 11.20
CA ILE A 13 -4.52 11.84 10.21
C ILE A 13 -5.85 12.15 10.89
N ASP A 14 -6.70 12.89 10.19
CA ASP A 14 -8.11 12.99 10.52
C ASP A 14 -8.82 11.69 10.14
N THR A 15 -9.62 11.16 11.07
CA THR A 15 -10.40 9.95 10.87
C THR A 15 -11.89 10.23 10.86
N ILE A 16 -12.70 9.19 10.63
CA ILE A 16 -14.16 9.26 10.77
C ILE A 16 -14.56 9.70 12.18
N THR A 17 -13.78 9.31 13.20
CA THR A 17 -14.07 9.59 14.62
C THR A 17 -13.13 10.63 15.24
N GLY A 18 -12.51 11.47 14.40
CA GLY A 18 -11.62 12.56 14.83
C GLY A 18 -10.12 12.28 14.61
N PRO A 19 -9.23 13.21 14.97
CA PRO A 19 -7.81 13.08 14.69
C PRO A 19 -7.15 11.97 15.52
N VAL A 20 -6.17 11.28 14.93
CA VAL A 20 -5.32 10.28 15.61
C VAL A 20 -3.85 10.53 15.31
N ASN A 21 -2.98 10.03 16.20
CA ASN A 21 -1.53 10.04 16.03
C ASN A 21 -0.99 8.65 16.41
N LEU A 22 -1.01 7.73 15.45
CA LEU A 22 -0.59 6.34 15.66
C LEU A 22 0.90 6.17 15.32
N PRO A 23 1.72 5.61 16.23
CA PRO A 23 3.10 5.24 15.95
C PRO A 23 3.22 4.19 14.83
N TYR A 24 4.40 4.15 14.19
CA TYR A 24 4.77 3.03 13.31
C TYR A 24 4.70 1.70 14.08
N GLY A 25 4.25 0.64 13.42
CA GLY A 25 4.14 -0.69 14.01
C GLY A 25 2.89 -0.91 14.86
N THR A 26 2.04 0.12 15.04
CA THR A 26 0.77 -0.04 15.76
C THR A 26 -0.14 -0.98 14.99
N GLU A 27 -0.65 -2.01 15.66
CA GLU A 27 -1.64 -2.92 15.09
C GLU A 27 -3.04 -2.29 15.12
N VAL A 28 -3.78 -2.49 14.04
CA VAL A 28 -5.16 -2.05 13.88
C VAL A 28 -5.95 -3.16 13.21
N GLU A 29 -7.28 -3.12 13.32
CA GLU A 29 -8.14 -4.17 12.80
C GLU A 29 -9.07 -3.63 11.72
N ALA A 30 -9.22 -4.38 10.63
CA ALA A 30 -10.31 -4.15 9.69
C ALA A 30 -11.57 -4.87 10.18
N VAL A 31 -12.58 -4.07 10.53
CA VAL A 31 -13.92 -4.55 10.86
C VAL A 31 -14.84 -4.10 9.73
N GLU A 32 -15.47 -5.08 9.07
CA GLU A 32 -16.18 -4.86 7.80
C GLU A 32 -15.24 -4.20 6.77
N ASP A 33 -15.57 -3.01 6.29
CA ASP A 33 -14.78 -2.26 5.30
C ASP A 33 -13.99 -1.09 5.91
N ARG A 34 -13.83 -1.05 7.24
CA ARG A 34 -13.19 0.07 7.94
C ARG A 34 -12.04 -0.40 8.83
N LEU A 35 -10.94 0.34 8.78
CA LEU A 35 -9.86 0.23 9.77
C LEU A 35 -10.32 0.84 11.09
N THR A 36 -10.08 0.13 12.17
CA THR A 36 -10.49 0.48 13.53
C THR A 36 -9.34 0.32 14.50
N TYR A 37 -9.30 1.18 15.52
CA TYR A 37 -8.32 1.11 16.60
C TYR A 37 -8.97 1.55 17.90
N GLN A 38 -8.98 0.69 18.91
CA GLN A 38 -9.56 0.98 20.24
C GLN A 38 -11.01 1.54 20.15
N GLY A 39 -11.85 0.92 19.32
CA GLY A 39 -13.24 1.34 19.10
C GLY A 39 -13.43 2.59 18.23
N ARG A 40 -12.34 3.22 17.76
CA ARG A 40 -12.38 4.38 16.85
C ARG A 40 -12.32 3.93 15.40
N GLN A 41 -13.21 4.44 14.55
CA GLN A 41 -13.14 4.22 13.11
C GLN A 41 -12.14 5.19 12.47
N LEU A 42 -11.16 4.64 11.75
CA LEU A 42 -10.05 5.36 11.14
C LEU A 42 -10.40 5.83 9.71
N CYS A 43 -10.53 4.89 8.79
CA CYS A 43 -10.88 5.14 7.39
C CYS A 43 -11.34 3.83 6.71
N ALA A 44 -11.91 3.92 5.51
CA ALA A 44 -12.21 2.74 4.71
C ALA A 44 -10.92 2.03 4.27
N VAL A 45 -10.93 0.69 4.22
CA VAL A 45 -9.77 -0.15 3.87
C VAL A 45 -9.23 0.12 2.46
N THR A 46 -10.10 0.50 1.53
CA THR A 46 -9.76 0.84 0.14
C THR A 46 -9.39 2.31 -0.07
N SER A 47 -9.41 3.13 0.98
CA SER A 47 -9.14 4.56 0.87
C SER A 47 -7.66 4.86 0.65
N ARG A 48 -7.37 6.01 0.04
CA ARG A 48 -6.00 6.53 -0.09
C ARG A 48 -5.28 6.64 1.28
N LYS A 49 -6.02 6.95 2.35
CA LYS A 49 -5.45 6.99 3.72
C LYS A 49 -5.02 5.59 4.17
N ALA A 50 -5.84 4.57 3.92
CA ALA A 50 -5.48 3.19 4.19
C ALA A 50 -4.21 2.79 3.44
N HIS A 51 -4.17 3.02 2.13
CA HIS A 51 -3.02 2.70 1.28
C HIS A 51 -1.73 3.43 1.68
N LEU A 52 -1.83 4.65 2.21
CA LEU A 52 -0.67 5.45 2.60
C LEU A 52 -0.11 5.05 3.97
N TYR A 53 -0.98 4.78 4.94
CA TYR A 53 -0.59 4.65 6.35
C TYR A 53 -0.61 3.22 6.89
N PHE A 54 -1.32 2.30 6.26
CA PHE A 54 -1.56 0.95 6.77
C PHE A 54 -1.16 -0.12 5.75
N ALA A 55 -0.87 -1.32 6.24
CA ALA A 55 -0.61 -2.52 5.43
C ALA A 55 -1.28 -3.73 6.07
N ARG A 56 -1.80 -4.63 5.24
CA ARG A 56 -2.35 -5.91 5.69
C ARG A 56 -1.28 -6.72 6.43
N ASN A 57 -1.64 -7.26 7.59
CA ASN A 57 -0.76 -7.98 8.50
C ASN A 57 -1.37 -9.31 9.01
N ASP A 58 -2.39 -9.85 8.33
CA ASP A 58 -3.03 -11.12 8.70
C ASP A 58 -2.10 -12.34 8.53
N ASP A 59 -1.07 -12.22 7.70
CA ASP A 59 0.00 -13.18 7.49
C ASP A 59 1.32 -12.83 8.21
N GLY A 60 1.31 -11.81 9.08
CA GLY A 60 2.49 -11.33 9.81
C GLY A 60 3.51 -10.56 8.97
N GLN A 61 3.24 -10.30 7.68
CA GLN A 61 4.17 -9.64 6.78
C GLN A 61 3.88 -8.14 6.56
N GLY A 62 3.07 -7.53 7.42
CA GLY A 62 2.60 -6.15 7.24
C GLY A 62 3.72 -5.11 7.26
N GLN A 63 4.79 -5.33 8.03
CA GLN A 63 5.94 -4.43 8.05
C GLN A 63 6.65 -4.39 6.69
N GLU A 64 6.98 -5.56 6.14
CA GLU A 64 7.66 -5.69 4.86
C GLU A 64 6.77 -5.25 3.70
N ARG A 65 5.51 -5.69 3.69
CA ARG A 65 4.49 -5.23 2.71
C ARG A 65 4.38 -3.70 2.72
N GLY A 66 4.37 -3.12 3.91
CA GLY A 66 4.34 -1.67 4.08
C GLY A 66 5.56 -0.97 3.53
N ALA A 67 6.76 -1.47 3.83
CA ALA A 67 8.02 -0.92 3.33
C ALA A 67 8.09 -1.00 1.80
N LEU A 68 7.79 -2.16 1.21
CA LEU A 68 7.85 -2.37 -0.23
C LEU A 68 6.84 -1.50 -0.99
N THR A 69 5.58 -1.44 -0.54
CA THR A 69 4.57 -0.59 -1.20
C THR A 69 4.96 0.89 -1.17
N LEU A 70 5.54 1.37 -0.07
CA LEU A 70 6.05 2.75 0.03
C LEU A 70 7.27 2.98 -0.86
N ALA A 71 8.22 2.05 -0.88
CA ALA A 71 9.43 2.13 -1.69
C ALA A 71 9.11 2.13 -3.19
N ILE A 72 8.24 1.22 -3.64
CA ILE A 72 7.79 1.12 -5.03
C ILE A 72 7.12 2.42 -5.47
N THR A 73 6.12 2.88 -4.70
CA THR A 73 5.38 4.12 -5.02
C THR A 73 6.33 5.32 -5.10
N LYS A 74 7.21 5.49 -4.10
CA LYS A 74 8.20 6.58 -4.07
C LYS A 74 9.18 6.50 -5.24
N ARG A 75 9.58 5.29 -5.64
CA ARG A 75 10.53 5.09 -6.75
C ARG A 75 9.91 5.46 -8.10
N LEU A 76 8.64 5.14 -8.30
CA LEU A 76 7.88 5.47 -9.50
C LEU A 76 7.53 6.96 -9.58
N GLU A 77 7.21 7.61 -8.45
CA GLU A 77 6.91 9.04 -8.39
C GLU A 77 8.13 9.93 -8.71
N LYS A 78 9.35 9.40 -8.55
CA LYS A 78 10.58 10.16 -8.80
C LYS A 78 10.68 10.52 -10.29
N ARG A 79 10.66 11.82 -10.58
CA ARG A 79 10.85 12.38 -11.93
C ARG A 79 12.34 12.60 -12.22
N ASP A 80 13.02 11.56 -12.68
CA ASP A 80 14.40 11.62 -13.18
C ASP A 80 14.47 11.12 -14.63
N LYS A 81 15.67 11.09 -15.24
CA LYS A 81 15.87 10.64 -16.63
C LYS A 81 15.37 9.21 -16.90
N ASP A 82 15.29 8.38 -15.85
CA ASP A 82 14.87 6.99 -15.94
C ASP A 82 13.39 6.81 -15.54
N HIS A 83 12.63 7.91 -15.37
CA HIS A 83 11.22 7.88 -14.96
C HIS A 83 10.36 7.08 -15.93
N GLN A 84 10.40 7.39 -17.23
CA GLN A 84 9.62 6.68 -18.23
C GLN A 84 10.01 5.20 -18.29
N ARG A 85 11.32 4.92 -18.34
CA ARG A 85 11.86 3.56 -18.33
C ARG A 85 11.32 2.70 -17.19
N ARG A 86 11.18 3.26 -15.98
CA ARG A 86 10.61 2.52 -14.84
C ARG A 86 9.13 2.17 -15.04
N TRP A 87 8.36 3.10 -15.61
CA TRP A 87 6.96 2.86 -15.94
C TRP A 87 6.80 1.87 -17.10
N ASP A 88 7.67 1.91 -18.10
CA ASP A 88 7.68 0.94 -19.20
C ASP A 88 7.88 -0.49 -18.67
N LEU A 89 8.84 -0.68 -17.74
CA LEU A 89 9.05 -1.97 -17.08
C LEU A 89 7.80 -2.46 -16.32
N VAL A 90 7.14 -1.58 -15.56
CA VAL A 90 5.89 -1.90 -14.85
C VAL A 90 4.77 -2.25 -15.83
N TRP A 91 4.73 -1.58 -16.98
CA TRP A 91 3.72 -1.82 -17.99
C TRP A 91 3.90 -3.19 -18.67
N GLU A 92 5.13 -3.57 -18.98
CA GLU A 92 5.42 -4.82 -19.69
C GLU A 92 5.40 -6.07 -18.79
N ASP A 93 5.52 -5.89 -17.47
CA ASP A 93 5.65 -6.99 -16.53
C ASP A 93 4.30 -7.67 -16.18
N PRO A 94 4.14 -8.99 -16.40
CA PRO A 94 2.90 -9.71 -16.12
C PRO A 94 2.49 -9.73 -14.65
N VAL A 95 3.44 -9.62 -13.71
CA VAL A 95 3.12 -9.58 -12.27
C VAL A 95 2.50 -8.23 -11.93
N CYS A 96 3.04 -7.13 -12.44
CA CYS A 96 2.51 -5.78 -12.27
C CYS A 96 1.08 -5.66 -12.82
N GLN A 97 0.80 -6.25 -13.98
CA GLN A 97 -0.52 -6.19 -14.61
C GLN A 97 -1.65 -6.79 -13.74
N LYS A 98 -1.35 -7.74 -12.85
CA LYS A 98 -2.33 -8.31 -11.90
C LYS A 98 -2.90 -7.25 -10.94
N TYR A 99 -2.15 -6.18 -10.68
CA TYR A 99 -2.49 -5.16 -9.69
C TYR A 99 -2.89 -3.83 -10.30
N ARG A 100 -2.99 -3.77 -11.62
CA ARG A 100 -3.43 -2.60 -12.34
C ARG A 100 -4.91 -2.32 -12.02
N HIS A 101 -5.25 -1.05 -11.88
CA HIS A 101 -6.63 -0.61 -11.70
C HIS A 101 -7.44 -0.91 -12.98
N PRO A 102 -8.56 -1.65 -12.90
CA PRO A 102 -9.29 -2.13 -14.08
C PRO A 102 -9.97 -1.00 -14.86
N GLU A 103 -10.40 0.07 -14.19
CA GLU A 103 -11.15 1.17 -14.83
C GLU A 103 -10.28 2.21 -15.56
N HIS A 104 -8.95 2.01 -15.60
CA HIS A 104 -8.01 2.95 -16.22
C HIS A 104 -7.09 2.22 -17.19
N GLU A 105 -7.56 2.01 -18.41
CA GLU A 105 -6.84 1.31 -19.49
C GLU A 105 -5.78 2.17 -20.21
N ASP A 106 -5.89 3.50 -20.12
CA ASP A 106 -4.96 4.42 -20.76
C ASP A 106 -3.77 4.82 -19.87
N HIS A 107 -3.90 4.60 -18.56
CA HIS A 107 -2.89 4.97 -17.56
C HIS A 107 -2.67 3.86 -16.55
N PHE A 108 -1.42 3.66 -16.14
CA PHE A 108 -1.12 2.68 -15.12
C PHE A 108 -1.38 3.29 -13.74
N LEU A 109 -2.35 2.74 -13.04
CA LEU A 109 -2.63 3.06 -11.66
C LEU A 109 -2.65 1.78 -10.84
N TRP A 110 -2.01 1.81 -9.67
CA TRP A 110 -2.08 0.70 -8.73
C TRP A 110 -3.49 0.62 -8.13
N GLY A 111 -4.15 -0.51 -8.32
CA GLY A 111 -5.43 -0.82 -7.66
C GLY A 111 -5.25 -1.18 -6.18
N HIS A 112 -6.36 -1.34 -5.46
CA HIS A 112 -6.30 -1.78 -4.06
C HIS A 112 -5.52 -3.09 -3.87
N ALA A 113 -5.64 -4.01 -4.85
CA ALA A 113 -4.94 -5.29 -4.84
C ALA A 113 -3.41 -5.16 -4.73
N PHE A 114 -2.80 -4.07 -5.23
CA PHE A 114 -1.38 -3.80 -5.06
C PHE A 114 -0.99 -3.65 -3.57
N PHE A 115 -1.79 -2.91 -2.79
CA PHE A 115 -1.52 -2.66 -1.38
C PHE A 115 -1.77 -3.89 -0.50
N GLU A 116 -2.49 -4.86 -1.04
CA GLU A 116 -2.82 -6.15 -0.45
C GLU A 116 -2.00 -7.31 -1.06
N ALA A 117 -1.08 -7.01 -1.99
CA ALA A 117 -0.35 -8.01 -2.77
C ALA A 117 0.59 -8.84 -1.88
N PRO A 118 0.75 -10.16 -2.12
CA PRO A 118 1.76 -10.98 -1.46
C PRO A 118 3.15 -10.33 -1.51
N VAL A 119 3.93 -10.53 -0.45
CA VAL A 119 5.26 -9.91 -0.36
C VAL A 119 6.20 -10.37 -1.47
N ASP A 120 6.08 -11.60 -1.95
CA ASP A 120 6.92 -12.09 -3.06
C ASP A 120 6.69 -11.33 -4.36
N ASP A 121 5.43 -11.03 -4.69
CA ASP A 121 5.09 -10.18 -5.83
C ASP A 121 5.62 -8.76 -5.63
N LEU A 122 5.50 -8.20 -4.42
CA LEU A 122 6.06 -6.88 -4.10
C LEU A 122 7.60 -6.85 -4.19
N ARG A 123 8.30 -7.90 -3.77
CA ARG A 123 9.76 -8.04 -3.91
C ARG A 123 10.17 -8.08 -5.38
N HIS A 124 9.44 -8.84 -6.21
CA HIS A 124 9.64 -8.87 -7.65
C HIS A 124 9.49 -7.47 -8.27
N ILE A 125 8.39 -6.77 -7.98
CA ILE A 125 8.14 -5.42 -8.49
C ILE A 125 9.22 -4.45 -8.01
N ALA A 126 9.62 -4.52 -6.75
CA ALA A 126 10.68 -3.67 -6.21
C ALA A 126 12.02 -3.91 -6.92
N ALA A 127 12.40 -5.17 -7.16
CA ALA A 127 13.60 -5.54 -7.89
C ALA A 127 13.56 -5.03 -9.35
N LEU A 128 12.41 -5.21 -10.03
CA LEU A 128 12.18 -4.80 -11.41
C LEU A 128 12.51 -3.32 -11.64
N ILE A 129 12.07 -2.43 -10.75
CA ILE A 129 12.27 -0.98 -10.89
C ILE A 129 13.45 -0.42 -10.08
N GLY A 130 14.19 -1.30 -9.40
CA GLY A 130 15.29 -0.94 -8.50
C GLY A 130 14.84 -0.10 -7.30
N ALA A 131 13.65 -0.37 -6.75
CA ALA A 131 13.22 0.18 -5.47
C ALA A 131 13.89 -0.60 -4.32
N ARG A 132 14.47 0.10 -3.36
CA ARG A 132 15.00 -0.50 -2.13
C ARG A 132 14.03 -0.21 -0.99
N GLY A 133 13.53 -1.28 -0.36
CA GLY A 133 12.71 -1.25 0.85
C GLY A 133 13.50 -0.89 2.09
#